data_AF-A0A521KRL2-F1
#
_entry.id   AF-A0A521KRL2-F1
#
_cell.length_a   1.000
_cell.length_b   1.000
_cell.length_c   1.000
_cell.angle_alpha   90.00
_cell.angle_beta   90.00
_cell.angle_gamma   90.00
#
_symmetry.space_group_name_H-M   'P 1'
#
loop_
_entity.id
_entity.type
_entity.pdbx_description
1 polymer ?
#
loop_
_entity_poly.entity_id
_entity_poly.type
_entity_poly.pdbx_seq_one_letter_code
_entity_poly.pdbx_strand_id
1 'polypeptide(L)'
;MLPSTGEFRSRGVLAFVVLTLDGALELDGITVRATRTGEPRVVLPYRASRTGTKHPFVRVLDAQLKERIVATVLDAYAALEGGRAA
;
A
#
# COMPACT_ATOMS: atom_id res chain seq x y z
N MET A 1 9.52 -14.85 7.51
CA MET A 1 9.22 -14.17 8.79
C MET A 1 9.00 -12.70 8.47
N LEU A 2 7.76 -12.22 8.51
CA LEU A 2 7.47 -10.80 8.29
C LEU A 2 7.98 -10.01 9.51
N PRO A 3 8.75 -8.92 9.33
CA PRO A 3 9.22 -8.09 10.43
C PRO A 3 8.07 -7.58 11.30
N SER A 4 8.36 -7.32 12.58
CA SER A 4 7.36 -6.79 13.51
C SER A 4 6.88 -5.39 13.07
N THR A 5 5.60 -5.09 13.29
CA THR A 5 4.93 -3.86 12.84
C THR A 5 5.64 -2.56 13.25
N GLY A 6 6.43 -2.58 14.33
CA GLY A 6 7.19 -1.42 14.84
C GLY A 6 8.39 -1.03 13.97
N GLU A 7 9.07 -1.98 13.32
CA GLU A 7 10.25 -1.68 12.50
C GLU A 7 9.90 -0.88 11.23
N PHE A 8 8.71 -1.09 10.67
CA PHE A 8 8.26 -0.44 9.44
C PHE A 8 7.90 1.03 9.60
N ARG A 9 7.36 1.40 10.76
CA ARG A 9 6.95 2.79 11.05
C ARG A 9 8.13 3.76 10.98
N SER A 10 9.32 3.33 11.42
CA SER A 10 10.57 4.11 11.29
C SER A 10 10.97 4.42 9.84
N ARG A 11 10.51 3.62 8.87
CA ARG A 11 10.77 3.76 7.43
C ARG A 11 9.60 4.44 6.68
N GLY A 12 8.63 4.96 7.43
CA GLY A 12 7.41 5.56 6.89
C GLY A 12 6.47 4.56 6.21
N VAL A 13 6.61 3.26 6.47
CA VAL A 13 5.65 2.24 6.03
C VAL A 13 4.69 1.97 7.19
N LEU A 14 3.39 2.11 6.93
CA LEU A 14 2.33 1.99 7.92
C LEU A 14 1.70 0.59 7.88
N ALA A 15 1.53 0.02 6.68
CA ALA A 15 0.97 -1.32 6.49
C ALA A 15 1.44 -1.96 5.18
N PHE A 16 1.37 -3.29 5.13
CA PHE A 16 1.42 -4.10 3.92
C PHE A 16 0.01 -4.55 3.56
N VAL A 17 -0.28 -4.57 2.27
CA VAL A 17 -1.60 -4.84 1.74
C VAL A 17 -1.49 -5.91 0.67
N VAL A 18 -2.36 -6.89 0.78
CA VAL A 18 -2.66 -7.86 -0.27
C VAL A 18 -4.05 -7.51 -0.80
N LEU A 19 -4.16 -7.37 -2.12
CA LEU A 19 -5.42 -7.03 -2.80
C LEU A 19 -5.80 -8.17 -3.74
N THR A 20 -7.07 -8.58 -3.71
CA THR A 20 -7.62 -9.50 -4.70
C THR A 20 -8.47 -8.74 -5.72
N LEU A 21 -8.21 -8.94 -7.00
CA LEU A 21 -8.99 -8.40 -8.11
C LEU A 21 -9.89 -9.51 -8.67
N ASP A 22 -11.21 -9.27 -8.64
CA ASP A 22 -12.26 -10.15 -9.16
C ASP A 22 -12.16 -11.62 -8.71
N GLY A 23 -11.57 -11.87 -7.54
CA GLY A 23 -11.30 -13.23 -7.04
C GLY A 23 -10.30 -14.05 -7.86
N ALA A 24 -9.72 -13.46 -8.92
CA ALA A 24 -8.92 -14.17 -9.92
C ALA A 24 -7.43 -13.83 -9.85
N LEU A 25 -7.08 -12.65 -9.31
CA LEU A 25 -5.70 -12.19 -9.22
C LEU A 25 -5.40 -11.63 -7.84
N GLU A 26 -4.39 -12.18 -7.18
CA GLU A 26 -3.83 -11.62 -5.95
C GLU A 26 -2.63 -10.72 -6.28
N LEU A 27 -2.65 -9.51 -5.73
CA LEU A 27 -1.58 -8.54 -5.81
C LEU A 27 -0.99 -8.30 -4.43
N ASP A 28 0.23 -8.79 -4.23
CA ASP A 28 1.03 -8.58 -3.03
C ASP A 28 2.08 -7.46 -3.24
N GLY A 29 2.60 -6.93 -2.14
CA GLY A 29 3.62 -5.89 -2.11
C GLY A 29 3.08 -4.47 -2.21
N ILE A 30 1.76 -4.28 -2.08
CA ILE A 30 1.16 -2.95 -1.91
C ILE A 30 1.49 -2.46 -0.49
N THR A 31 1.85 -1.20 -0.37
CA THR A 31 2.15 -0.59 0.95
C THR A 31 1.32 0.65 1.19
N VAL A 32 0.89 0.84 2.43
CA VAL A 32 0.42 2.13 2.93
C VAL A 32 1.61 2.81 3.59
N ARG A 33 1.87 4.08 3.23
CA ARG A 33 3.02 4.84 3.69
C ARG A 33 2.60 6.21 4.20
N ALA A 34 3.29 6.72 5.21
CA ALA A 34 3.11 8.09 5.65
C ALA A 34 3.74 9.07 4.64
N THR A 35 3.02 10.13 4.29
CA THR A 35 3.61 11.31 3.64
C THR A 35 4.46 12.11 4.63
N ARG A 36 5.10 13.19 4.17
CA ARG A 36 5.80 14.12 5.07
C ARG A 36 4.85 14.81 6.08
N THR A 37 3.56 14.95 5.75
CA THR A 37 2.53 15.51 6.64
C THR A 37 1.90 14.46 7.55
N GLY A 38 2.31 13.18 7.44
CA GLY A 38 1.76 12.08 8.22
C GLY A 38 0.51 11.42 7.61
N GLU A 39 0.00 11.93 6.49
CA GLU A 39 -1.16 11.36 5.81
C GLU A 39 -0.83 9.99 5.20
N PRO A 40 -1.74 9.01 5.27
CA PRO A 40 -1.54 7.70 4.65
C PRO A 40 -1.68 7.78 3.13
N ARG A 41 -0.77 7.13 2.41
CA ARG A 41 -0.77 7.02 0.95
C ARG A 41 -0.51 5.60 0.50
N VAL A 42 -1.27 5.14 -0.48
CA VAL A 42 -1.10 3.83 -1.13
C VAL A 42 0.01 3.88 -2.17
N VAL A 43 0.90 2.89 -2.13
CA VAL A 43 2.00 2.72 -3.08
C VAL A 43 1.95 1.30 -3.65
N LEU A 44 1.77 1.22 -4.98
CA LEU A 44 1.81 -0.04 -5.73
C LEU A 44 3.24 -0.60 -5.81
N PRO A 45 3.38 -1.93 -5.94
CA PRO A 45 4.68 -2.59 -5.95
C PRO A 45 5.50 -2.18 -7.18
N TYR A 46 6.77 -1.86 -6.94
CA TYR A 46 7.73 -1.48 -7.98
C TYR A 46 9.14 -1.96 -7.62
N ARG A 47 9.98 -2.15 -8.64
CA ARG A 47 11.42 -2.29 -8.49
C ARG A 47 12.10 -0.95 -8.74
N ALA A 48 12.99 -0.53 -7.84
CA ALA A 48 13.89 0.57 -8.11
C ALA A 48 15.10 0.07 -8.91
N SER A 49 15.49 0.78 -9.96
CA SER A 49 16.79 0.59 -10.61
C SER A 49 17.92 1.14 -9.73
N ARG A 50 19.16 0.84 -10.10
CA ARG A 50 20.36 1.42 -9.45
C ARG A 50 20.39 2.95 -9.51
N THR A 51 19.76 3.54 -10.52
CA THR A 51 19.65 5.00 -10.71
C THR A 51 18.44 5.62 -10.00
N GLY A 52 17.67 4.82 -9.25
CA GLY A 52 16.48 5.29 -8.54
C GLY A 52 15.21 5.35 -9.40
N THR A 53 15.28 4.98 -10.68
CA THR A 53 14.10 4.89 -11.55
C THR A 53 13.16 3.81 -11.04
N LYS A 54 11.88 4.13 -10.93
CA LYS A 54 10.85 3.18 -10.47
C LYS A 54 10.23 2.44 -11.65
N HIS A 55 10.33 1.12 -11.64
CA HIS A 55 9.73 0.22 -12.61
C HIS A 55 8.54 -0.49 -11.95
N PRO A 56 7.30 -0.09 -12.24
CA PRO A 56 6.12 -0.73 -11.65
C PRO A 56 6.04 -2.19 -12.10
N PHE A 57 5.75 -3.09 -11.17
CA PHE A 57 5.43 -4.48 -11.53
C PHE A 57 4.02 -4.59 -12.12
N VAL A 58 3.10 -3.76 -11.63
CA VAL A 58 1.72 -3.67 -12.09
C VAL A 58 1.39 -2.22 -12.38
N ARG A 59 0.72 -1.99 -13.51
CA ARG A 59 0.21 -0.68 -13.90
C ARG A 59 -1.30 -0.77 -14.10
N VAL A 60 -2.04 -0.01 -13.31
CA VAL A 60 -3.47 0.18 -13.51
C VAL A 60 -3.65 1.21 -14.63
N LEU A 61 -4.25 0.78 -15.75
CA LEU A 61 -4.41 1.61 -16.94
C LEU A 61 -5.62 2.56 -16.83
N ASP A 62 -6.67 2.11 -16.14
CA ASP A 62 -7.89 2.89 -15.90
C ASP A 62 -7.74 3.76 -14.64
N ALA A 63 -7.95 5.07 -14.80
CA ALA A 63 -7.89 6.04 -13.72
C ALA A 63 -8.96 5.78 -12.65
N GLN A 64 -10.19 5.41 -13.06
CA GLN A 64 -11.28 5.14 -12.13
C GLN A 64 -11.01 3.87 -11.30
N LEU A 65 -10.49 2.82 -11.94
CA LEU A 65 -10.03 1.63 -11.21
C LEU A 65 -8.91 1.98 -10.22
N LYS A 66 -7.96 2.82 -10.61
CA LYS A 66 -6.88 3.25 -9.72
C LYS A 66 -7.41 3.98 -8.49
N GLU A 67 -8.35 4.91 -8.67
CA GLU A 67 -9.00 5.62 -7.55
C GLU A 67 -9.75 4.66 -6.63
N ARG A 68 -10.51 3.72 -7.19
CA ARG A 68 -11.21 2.69 -6.41
C ARG A 68 -10.26 1.83 -5.59
N ILE A 69 -9.14 1.40 -6.17
CA ILE A 69 -8.11 0.64 -5.44
C ILE A 69 -7.57 1.47 -4.27
N VAL A 70 -7.22 2.74 -4.50
CA VAL A 70 -6.68 3.61 -3.46
C VAL A 70 -7.68 3.82 -2.33
N ALA A 71 -8.94 4.15 -2.66
CA ALA A 71 -10.00 4.35 -1.68
C ALA A 71 -10.22 3.09 -0.84
N THR A 72 -10.42 1.94 -1.49
CA THR A 72 -10.65 0.65 -0.82
C THR A 72 -9.54 0.30 0.17
N VAL A 73 -8.28 0.53 -0.23
CA VAL A 73 -7.12 0.24 0.64
C VAL A 73 -7.05 1.20 1.82
N LEU A 74 -7.32 2.49 1.62
CA LEU A 74 -7.30 3.48 2.70
C LEU A 74 -8.46 3.28 3.69
N ASP A 75 -9.64 2.94 3.20
CA ASP A 75 -10.82 2.62 4.03
C ASP A 75 -10.54 1.40 4.91
N ALA A 76 -9.99 0.33 4.32
CA ALA A 76 -9.59 -0.86 5.07
C ALA A 76 -8.51 -0.55 6.12
N TYR A 77 -7.52 0.26 5.76
CA TYR A 77 -6.49 0.72 6.71
C TYR A 77 -7.09 1.52 7.86
N ALA A 78 -7.97 2.48 7.58
CA ALA A 78 -8.62 3.31 8.60
C ALA A 78 -9.48 2.48 9.57
N ALA A 79 -10.24 1.50 9.05
CA ALA A 79 -11.03 0.60 9.88
C ALA A 79 -10.16 -0.22 10.85
N LEU A 80 -9.01 -0.72 10.39
CA LEU A 80 -8.10 -1.53 11.20
C LEU A 80 -7.32 -0.71 12.24
N GLU A 81 -6.90 0.51 11.91
CA GLU A 81 -6.24 1.38 12.89
C GLU A 81 -7.23 1.92 13.92
N GLY A 82 -8.46 2.25 13.51
CA GLY A 82 -9.54 2.64 14.44
C GLY A 82 -9.92 1.54 15.42
N GLY A 83 -9.90 0.27 14.99
CA GLY A 83 -10.11 -0.89 15.86
C GLY A 83 -8.94 -1.26 16.78
N ARG A 84 -7.76 -0.65 16.58
CA ARG A 84 -6.57 -0.84 17.43
C ARG A 84 -6.48 0.13 18.60
N ALA A 85 -7.31 1.17 18.61
CA ALA A 85 -7.36 2.19 19.65
C ALA A 85 -8.51 1.99 20.66
N ALA A 86 -9.24 0.86 20.57
CA ALA A 86 -10.34 0.49 21.45
C ALA A 86 -9.96 -0.68 22.37
#